data_AF-A0A2H6ICA6-F1
#
_entry.id   AF-A0A2H6ICA6-F1
#
_cell.length_a   1.000
_cell.length_b   1.000
_cell.length_c   1.000
_cell.angle_alpha   90.00
_cell.angle_beta   90.00
_cell.angle_gamma   90.00
#
_symmetry.space_group_name_H-M   'P 1'
#
loop_
_entity.id
_entity.type
_entity.pdbx_description
1 polymer ?
#
loop_
_entity_poly.entity_id
_entity_poly.type
_entity_poly.pdbx_seq_one_letter_code
_entity_poly.pdbx_strand_id
1 'polypeptide(L)' 'MEEVCCCLSVGHDVPDFTIETYEPSKGDFGEISLETQKANRKWTILFFYPADFTFV' A
#
# COMPACT_ATOMS: atom_id res chain seq x y z
N MET A 1 14.75 15.30 -6.70
CA MET A 1 14.26 13.91 -6.73
C MET A 1 15.05 13.20 -5.67
N GLU A 2 14.49 13.11 -4.47
CA GLU A 2 15.18 12.53 -3.32
C GLU A 2 15.24 11.02 -3.57
N GLU A 3 16.42 10.52 -3.93
CA GLU A 3 16.65 9.08 -3.92
C GLU A 3 16.52 8.61 -2.48
N VAL A 4 15.53 7.75 -2.21
CA VAL A 4 15.40 7.04 -0.93
C VAL A 4 16.55 6.04 -0.86
N CYS A 5 17.71 6.54 -0.48
CA CYS A 5 18.95 5.77 -0.28
C CYS A 5 18.91 4.98 1.05
N CYS A 6 17.92 5.23 1.91
CA CYS A 6 17.86 4.69 3.27
C CYS A 6 16.59 3.85 3.48
N CYS A 7 16.75 2.68 4.10
CA CYS A 7 15.62 1.84 4.52
C CYS A 7 14.64 2.63 5.40
N LEU A 8 13.34 2.49 5.14
CA LEU A 8 12.28 3.02 6.00
C LEU A 8 12.46 2.51 7.43
N SER A 9 12.33 3.42 8.40
CA SER A 9 12.53 3.16 9.83
C SER A 9 11.30 3.55 10.63
N VAL A 10 11.14 2.98 11.82
CA VAL A 10 10.02 3.32 12.71
C VAL A 10 10.07 4.80 13.09
N GLY A 11 8.92 5.47 13.01
CA GLY A 11 8.78 6.89 13.30
C GLY A 11 8.99 7.81 12.09
N HIS A 12 9.47 7.31 10.96
CA HIS A 12 9.49 8.06 9.71
C HIS A 12 8.09 8.15 9.09
N ASP A 13 7.84 9.26 8.40
CA ASP A 13 6.69 9.35 7.50
C ASP A 13 6.86 8.36 6.35
N VAL A 14 5.84 7.53 6.17
CA VAL A 14 5.77 6.59 5.04
C VAL A 14 5.51 7.40 3.76
N PRO A 15 6.31 7.22 2.68
CA PRO A 15 6.06 7.81 1.38
C PRO A 15 4.65 7.48 0.90
N ASP A 16 4.03 8.45 0.24
CA ASP A 16 2.70 8.23 -0.30
C ASP A 16 2.74 7.18 -1.41
N PHE A 17 1.67 6.42 -1.52
CA PHE A 17 1.53 5.36 -2.51
C PHE A 17 0.09 5.22 -2.95
N THR A 18 -0.05 4.72 -4.17
CA THR A 18 -1.32 4.36 -4.78
C THR A 18 -1.16 2.98 -5.41
N ILE A 19 -2.09 2.07 -5.12
CA ILE A 19 -2.06 0.68 -5.56
C ILE A 19 -3.39 0.35 -6.25
N GLU A 20 -3.30 -0.25 -7.44
CA GLU A 20 -4.44 -0.85 -8.11
C GLU A 20 -4.86 -2.14 -7.39
N THR A 21 -6.15 -2.28 -7.15
CA THR A 21 -6.73 -3.42 -6.44
C THR A 21 -7.82 -4.05 -7.30
N TYR A 22 -8.05 -5.35 -7.13
CA TYR A 22 -9.22 -6.01 -7.69
C TYR A 22 -10.34 -6.04 -6.63
N GLU A 23 -11.55 -5.58 -6.98
CA GLU A 23 -12.74 -5.60 -6.11
C GLU A 23 -13.66 -6.77 -6.50
N PRO A 24 -13.61 -7.91 -5.77
CA PRO A 24 -14.31 -9.12 -6.17
C PRO A 24 -15.83 -8.98 -6.16
N SER A 25 -16.39 -8.12 -5.32
CA SER A 25 -17.84 -7.92 -5.23
C SER A 25 -18.44 -7.26 -6.47
N LYS A 26 -17.63 -6.50 -7.22
CA LYS A 26 -18.01 -5.81 -8.45
C LYS A 26 -17.45 -6.47 -9.70
N GLY A 27 -16.40 -7.29 -9.55
CA GLY A 27 -15.68 -7.89 -10.67
C GLY A 27 -14.87 -6.88 -11.46
N ASP A 28 -14.39 -5.81 -10.82
CA ASP A 28 -13.75 -4.67 -11.48
C ASP A 28 -12.48 -4.24 -10.73
N PHE A 29 -11.69 -3.38 -11.35
CA PHE A 29 -10.52 -2.76 -10.75
C PHE A 29 -10.91 -1.52 -9.95
N GLY A 30 -10.20 -1.31 -8.86
CA GLY A 30 -10.28 -0.14 -8.01
C GLY A 30 -8.89 0.33 -7.61
N GLU A 31 -8.85 1.34 -6.75
CA GLU A 31 -7.61 1.95 -6.31
C GLU A 31 -7.65 2.21 -4.81
N ILE A 32 -6.51 2.05 -4.15
CA ILE A 32 -6.28 2.49 -2.78
C ILE A 32 -5.07 3.41 -2.71
N SER A 33 -5.21 4.57 -2.05
CA SER A 33 -4.10 5.47 -1.76
C SER A 33 -3.91 5.70 -0.26
N LEU A 34 -2.66 5.84 0.19
CA LEU A 34 -2.34 6.11 1.59
C LEU A 34 -2.88 7.48 2.02
N GLU A 35 -2.78 8.50 1.17
CA GLU A 35 -3.40 9.81 1.40
C GLU A 35 -4.88 9.70 1.77
N THR A 36 -5.67 8.96 0.98
CA THR A 36 -7.11 8.78 1.25
C THR A 36 -7.36 8.08 2.58
N GLN A 37 -6.54 7.08 2.95
CA GLN A 37 -6.67 6.40 4.24
C GLN A 37 -6.37 7.34 5.41
N LYS A 38 -5.30 8.16 5.29
CA LYS A 38 -4.93 9.17 6.29
C LYS A 38 -6.02 10.23 6.45
N ALA A 39 -6.56 10.76 5.36
CA ALA A 39 -7.65 11.74 5.38
C ALA A 39 -8.90 11.20 6.09
N ASN A 40 -9.20 9.91 5.88
CA ASN A 40 -10.29 9.20 6.54
C ASN A 40 -9.97 8.74 7.99
N ARG A 41 -8.81 9.12 8.54
CA ARG A 41 -8.33 8.77 9.89
C ARG A 41 -8.30 7.27 10.17
N LYS A 42 -7.96 6.48 9.15
CA LYS A 42 -7.83 5.02 9.27
C LYS A 42 -6.39 4.64 9.59
N TRP A 43 -6.24 3.62 10.42
CA TRP A 43 -4.98 2.91 10.55
C TRP A 43 -4.80 1.98 9.34
N THR A 44 -3.62 2.02 8.72
CA THR A 44 -3.29 1.22 7.54
C THR A 44 -2.17 0.25 7.89
N ILE A 45 -2.41 -1.03 7.61
CA ILE A 45 -1.38 -2.08 7.68
C ILE A 45 -1.04 -2.45 6.23
N LEU A 46 0.19 -2.19 5.82
CA LEU A 46 0.71 -2.59 4.51
C LEU A 46 1.68 -3.76 4.71
N PHE A 47 1.42 -4.87 4.03
CA PHE A 47 2.24 -6.09 4.08
C PHE A 47 2.59 -6.50 2.64
N PHE A 48 3.86 -6.84 2.41
CA PHE A 48 4.34 -7.35 1.13
C PHE A 48 4.55 -8.86 1.24
N TYR A 49 4.11 -9.60 0.23
CA TYR A 49 4.41 -11.01 0.07
C TYR A 49 5.11 -11.24 -1.29
N PRO A 50 5.88 -12.34 -1.47
CA PRO A 50 6.78 -12.47 -2.61
C PRO A 50 6.10 -12.61 -3.97
N ALA A 51 5.05 -13.43 -4.06
CA ALA A 51 4.32 -13.68 -5.31
C ALA A 51 2.98 -14.38 -5.03
N ASP A 52 2.06 -14.24 -5.98
CA ASP A 52 0.82 -15.02 -6.02
C ASP A 52 1.09 -16.50 -6.34
N PHE A 53 0.21 -17.39 -5.86
CA PHE A 53 0.20 -18.82 -6.19
C PHE A 53 1.52 -19.57 -5.90
N THR A 54 2.19 -19.26 -4.80
CA THR A 54 3.34 -20.04 -4.32
C THR A 54 2.91 -21.32 -3.61
N PHE A 55 3.77 -22.35 -3.62
CA PHE A 55 3.56 -23.56 -2.83
C PHE A 55 3.59 -23.26 -1.32
N VAL A 56 2.71 -23.90 -0.54
CA VAL A 56 2.62 -23.81 0.93
C VAL A 56 3.05 -25.13 1.55
#